data_AF-A0A1T4WIW2-F1
#
_entry.id   AF-A0A1T4WIW2-F1
#
_cell.length_a   1.000
_cell.length_b   1.000
_cell.length_c   1.000
_cell.angle_alpha   90.00
_cell.angle_beta   90.00
_cell.angle_gamma   90.00
#
_symmetry.space_group_name_H-M   'P 1'
#
loop_
_entity.id
_entity.type
_entity.pdbx_description
1 polymer ?
#
loop_
_entity_poly.entity_id
_entity_poly.type
_entity_poly.pdbx_seq_one_letter_code
_entity_poly.pdbx_strand_id
1 'polypeptide(L)'
;MKSIISKVAYLNGLIDGMDIDQNTKEGKAINQISEILKEVAEEIESLKDSQKYIENYVDIIDEDLSRLEEEWYYDEEYEEDDECCKEDFENYINVKCPHCNEIVYIDNDICKCNKGIICPNCHEEILLSDVLKENK
;
A
#
# COMPACT_ATOMS: atom_id res chain seq x y z
N MET A 1 29.14 -12.61 -11.63
CA MET A 1 28.83 -13.86 -10.89
C MET A 1 28.41 -14.93 -11.88
N LYS A 2 28.85 -16.19 -11.74
CA LYS A 2 28.32 -17.30 -12.57
C LYS A 2 26.85 -17.57 -12.18
N SER A 3 25.94 -17.69 -13.16
CA SER A 3 24.53 -18.01 -12.91
C SER A 3 24.40 -19.38 -12.23
N ILE A 4 23.27 -19.63 -11.55
CA ILE A 4 23.03 -20.92 -10.89
C ILE A 4 23.03 -22.03 -11.95
N ILE A 5 22.41 -21.79 -13.11
CA ILE A 5 22.47 -22.68 -14.29
C ILE A 5 23.93 -23.02 -14.65
N SER A 6 24.81 -22.03 -14.71
CA SER A 6 26.23 -22.24 -15.03
C SER A 6 26.94 -23.11 -13.98
N LYS A 7 26.56 -22.99 -12.71
CA LYS A 7 27.12 -23.79 -11.60
C LYS A 7 26.61 -25.23 -11.65
N VAL A 8 25.32 -25.42 -11.94
CA VAL A 8 24.71 -26.76 -12.07
C VAL A 8 25.26 -27.47 -13.30
N ALA A 9 25.41 -26.79 -14.44
CA ALA A 9 26.03 -27.36 -15.63
C ALA A 9 27.47 -27.81 -15.37
N TYR A 10 28.24 -27.04 -14.59
CA TYR A 10 29.59 -27.44 -14.17
C TYR A 10 29.56 -28.66 -13.24
N LEU A 11 28.63 -28.72 -12.28
CA LEU A 11 28.44 -29.88 -11.41
C LEU A 11 28.10 -31.14 -12.22
N ASN A 12 27.21 -31.01 -13.21
CA ASN A 12 26.81 -32.13 -14.07
C ASN A 12 28.01 -32.63 -14.88
N GLY A 13 28.80 -31.73 -15.47
CA GLY A 13 30.03 -32.11 -16.17
C GLY A 13 31.07 -32.78 -15.26
N LEU A 14 31.12 -32.43 -13.97
CA LEU A 14 31.95 -33.14 -13.00
C LEU A 14 31.41 -34.55 -12.72
N ILE A 15 30.09 -34.69 -12.52
CA ILE A 15 29.44 -35.98 -12.28
C ILE A 15 29.63 -36.92 -13.48
N ASP A 16 29.47 -36.42 -14.71
CA ASP A 16 29.68 -37.18 -15.95
C ASP A 16 31.13 -37.62 -16.13
N GLY A 17 32.08 -36.86 -15.60
CA GLY A 17 33.52 -37.19 -15.60
C GLY A 17 33.94 -38.11 -14.46
N MET A 18 33.06 -38.38 -13.50
CA MET A 18 33.29 -39.34 -12.44
C MET A 18 32.81 -40.72 -12.90
N ASP A 19 33.62 -41.75 -12.64
CA ASP A 19 33.29 -43.15 -12.98
C ASP A 19 32.26 -43.72 -11.97
N ILE A 20 31.13 -43.03 -11.80
CA ILE A 20 30.05 -43.37 -10.86
C ILE A 20 29.19 -44.44 -11.50
N ASP A 21 29.12 -45.61 -10.85
CA ASP A 21 28.18 -46.66 -11.26
C ASP A 21 26.74 -46.23 -10.95
N GLN A 22 25.99 -45.89 -11.99
CA GLN A 22 24.59 -45.46 -11.91
C GLN A 22 23.61 -46.57 -11.54
N ASN A 23 24.09 -47.81 -11.38
CA ASN A 23 23.26 -48.91 -10.88
C ASN A 23 23.25 -48.98 -9.35
N THR A 24 24.23 -48.35 -8.69
CA THR A 24 24.29 -48.25 -7.23
C THR A 24 23.19 -47.32 -6.69
N LYS A 25 22.83 -47.48 -5.41
CA LYS A 25 21.81 -46.60 -4.78
C LYS A 25 22.32 -45.16 -4.71
N GLU A 26 23.61 -45.01 -4.44
CA GLU A 26 24.34 -43.77 -4.33
C GLU A 26 24.41 -43.05 -5.69
N GLY A 27 24.77 -43.77 -6.76
CA GLY A 27 24.82 -43.20 -8.11
C GLY A 27 23.46 -42.70 -8.61
N LYS A 28 22.39 -43.47 -8.35
CA LYS A 28 21.01 -43.04 -8.66
C LYS A 28 20.61 -41.78 -7.88
N ALA A 29 20.95 -41.71 -6.59
CA ALA A 29 20.65 -40.55 -5.78
C ALA A 29 21.39 -39.30 -6.26
N ILE A 30 22.69 -39.42 -6.59
CA ILE A 30 23.50 -38.29 -7.10
C ILE A 30 22.93 -37.75 -8.42
N ASN A 31 22.53 -38.63 -9.34
CA ASN A 31 21.88 -38.21 -10.58
C ASN A 31 20.56 -37.48 -10.35
N GLN A 32 19.69 -38.04 -9.50
CA GLN A 32 18.43 -37.38 -9.19
C GLN A 32 18.64 -36.01 -8.53
N ILE A 33 19.64 -35.88 -7.65
CA ILE A 33 20.01 -34.58 -7.07
C ILE A 33 20.46 -33.60 -8.16
N SER A 34 21.28 -34.06 -9.11
CA SER A 34 21.73 -33.24 -10.25
C SER A 34 20.57 -32.76 -11.13
N GLU A 35 19.61 -33.64 -11.42
CA GLU A 35 18.40 -33.30 -12.17
C GLU A 35 17.54 -32.26 -11.44
N ILE A 36 17.26 -32.49 -10.14
CA ILE A 36 16.49 -31.55 -9.31
C ILE A 36 17.20 -30.18 -9.25
N LEU A 37 18.52 -30.15 -9.10
CA LEU A 37 19.27 -28.90 -9.09
C LEU A 37 19.17 -28.15 -10.41
N LYS A 38 19.05 -28.86 -11.54
CA LYS A 38 18.86 -28.25 -12.86
C LYS A 38 17.47 -27.62 -12.96
N GLU A 39 16.43 -28.33 -12.56
CA GLU A 39 15.06 -27.80 -12.51
C GLU A 39 14.99 -26.56 -11.60
N VAL A 40 15.58 -26.63 -10.40
CA VAL A 40 15.64 -25.48 -9.49
C VAL A 40 16.39 -24.29 -10.11
N ALA A 41 17.46 -24.53 -10.87
CA ALA A 41 18.19 -23.47 -11.54
C ALA A 41 17.37 -22.78 -12.63
N GLU A 42 16.57 -23.55 -13.37
CA GLU A 42 15.67 -23.05 -14.42
C GLU A 42 14.51 -22.25 -13.80
N GLU A 43 13.87 -22.77 -12.75
CA GLU A 43 12.81 -22.07 -12.02
C GLU A 43 13.31 -20.75 -11.40
N ILE A 44 14.54 -20.71 -10.89
CA ILE A 44 15.11 -19.46 -10.34
C ILE A 44 15.31 -18.41 -11.44
N GLU A 45 15.71 -18.78 -12.66
CA GLU A 45 15.77 -17.79 -13.75
C GLU A 45 14.38 -17.30 -14.17
N SER A 46 13.40 -18.20 -14.27
CA SER A 46 12.00 -17.83 -14.52
C SER A 46 11.46 -16.84 -13.46
N LEU A 47 11.78 -17.08 -12.18
CA LEU A 47 11.40 -16.18 -11.09
C LEU A 47 12.07 -14.80 -11.20
N LYS A 48 13.35 -14.74 -11.60
CA LYS A 48 14.04 -13.46 -11.80
C LYS A 48 13.43 -12.66 -12.95
N ASP A 49 13.09 -13.32 -14.05
CA ASP A 49 12.44 -12.66 -15.19
C ASP A 49 11.06 -12.11 -14.78
N SER A 50 10.31 -12.90 -14.00
CA SER A 50 9.02 -12.47 -13.43
C SER A 50 9.19 -11.30 -12.46
N GLN A 51 10.21 -11.32 -11.60
CA GLN A 51 10.53 -10.20 -10.71
C GLN A 51 10.86 -8.94 -11.49
N LYS A 52 11.69 -9.04 -12.52
CA LYS A 52 12.06 -7.90 -13.37
C LYS A 52 10.83 -7.31 -14.08
N TYR A 53 9.90 -8.16 -14.51
CA TYR A 53 8.62 -7.70 -15.07
C TYR A 53 7.82 -6.91 -14.03
N ILE A 54 7.76 -7.39 -12.79
CA ILE A 54 7.06 -6.69 -11.70
C ILE A 54 7.75 -5.36 -11.37
N GLU A 55 9.08 -5.32 -11.30
CA GLU A 55 9.84 -4.08 -11.08
C GLU A 55 9.47 -3.03 -12.14
N ASN A 56 9.51 -3.39 -13.42
CA ASN A 56 9.11 -2.47 -14.49
C ASN A 56 7.63 -2.03 -14.37
N TYR A 57 6.73 -2.94 -13.96
CA TYR A 57 5.33 -2.60 -13.78
C TYR A 57 5.11 -1.62 -12.62
N VAL A 58 5.87 -1.78 -11.52
CA VAL A 58 5.86 -0.85 -10.40
C VAL A 58 6.42 0.51 -10.81
N ASP A 59 7.50 0.54 -11.58
CA ASP A 59 8.08 1.79 -12.11
C ASP A 59 7.06 2.55 -12.98
N ILE A 60 6.27 1.84 -13.79
CA ILE A 60 5.18 2.45 -14.58
C ILE A 60 4.10 3.04 -13.67
N ILE A 61 3.70 2.32 -12.61
CA ILE A 61 2.73 2.85 -11.64
C ILE A 61 3.26 4.11 -10.98
N ASP A 62 4.54 4.11 -10.58
CA ASP A 62 5.18 5.27 -9.96
C ASP A 62 5.20 6.49 -10.89
N GLU A 63 5.52 6.28 -12.18
CA GLU A 63 5.46 7.33 -13.21
C GLU A 63 4.04 7.87 -13.42
N ASP A 64 3.04 6.98 -13.47
CA ASP A 64 1.64 7.38 -13.63
C ASP A 64 1.11 8.14 -12.41
N LEU A 65 1.47 7.72 -11.20
CA LEU A 65 1.13 8.44 -9.97
C LEU A 65 1.82 9.79 -9.91
N SER A 66 3.09 9.87 -10.28
CA SER A 66 3.83 11.14 -10.36
C SER A 66 3.14 12.12 -11.32
N ARG A 67 2.67 11.65 -12.48
CA ARG A 67 1.90 12.48 -13.42
C ARG A 67 0.57 12.98 -12.83
N LEU A 68 -0.14 12.12 -12.10
CA LEU A 68 -1.38 12.53 -11.42
C LEU A 68 -1.12 13.56 -10.33
N GLU A 69 -0.04 13.39 -9.56
CA GLU A 69 0.41 14.38 -8.59
C GLU A 69 0.76 15.70 -9.28
N GLU A 70 1.46 15.66 -10.42
CA GLU A 70 1.73 16.86 -11.20
C GLU A 70 0.43 17.53 -11.69
N GLU A 71 -0.53 16.77 -12.23
CA GLU A 71 -1.80 17.33 -12.73
C GLU A 71 -2.69 17.90 -11.61
N TRP A 72 -2.65 17.34 -10.40
CA TRP A 72 -3.53 17.74 -9.30
C TRP A 72 -2.89 18.79 -8.37
N TYR A 73 -1.57 18.74 -8.15
CA TYR A 73 -0.88 19.66 -7.25
C TYR A 73 -0.28 20.89 -7.95
N TYR A 74 -0.08 20.90 -9.28
CA TYR A 74 0.36 22.12 -9.99
C TYR A 74 -0.75 23.17 -10.16
N ASP A 75 -2.02 22.85 -9.87
CA ASP A 75 -3.07 23.86 -9.73
C ASP A 75 -3.06 24.53 -8.33
N GLU A 76 -2.25 24.03 -7.39
CA GLU A 76 -2.01 24.62 -6.05
C GLU A 76 -0.66 25.38 -5.96
N GLU A 77 -0.05 25.75 -7.10
CA GLU A 77 1.09 26.68 -7.14
C GLU A 77 0.65 28.13 -7.48
N TYR A 78 -0.57 28.51 -7.11
CA TYR A 78 -0.95 29.90 -6.89
C TYR A 78 -0.89 30.23 -5.39
N GLU A 79 0.21 30.90 -5.06
CA GLU A 79 0.42 31.77 -3.89
C GLU A 79 0.79 31.11 -2.55
N GLU A 80 2.06 31.31 -2.19
CA GLU A 80 2.47 31.74 -0.85
C GLU A 80 1.66 32.98 -0.40
N ASP A 81 0.36 32.82 -0.15
CA ASP A 81 -0.45 33.58 0.81
C ASP A 81 -1.86 32.97 0.80
N ASP A 82 -2.54 33.07 1.95
CA ASP A 82 -3.97 32.79 2.12
C ASP A 82 -4.42 31.31 2.11
N GLU A 83 -4.42 30.72 3.31
CA GLU A 83 -5.65 30.33 4.02
C GLU A 83 -6.69 29.40 3.32
N CYS A 84 -6.40 28.79 2.17
CA CYS A 84 -7.42 28.09 1.38
C CYS A 84 -7.66 26.63 1.79
N CYS A 85 -6.78 26.01 2.57
CA CYS A 85 -7.04 24.69 3.19
C CYS A 85 -7.86 24.79 4.48
N LYS A 86 -8.36 25.98 4.84
CA LYS A 86 -9.28 26.17 5.97
C LYS A 86 -10.75 26.36 5.55
N GLU A 87 -11.08 26.59 4.28
CA GLU A 87 -12.46 26.99 3.94
C GLU A 87 -13.47 25.82 3.90
N ASP A 88 -13.04 24.56 3.69
CA ASP A 88 -13.98 23.42 3.71
C ASP A 88 -14.25 22.86 5.12
N PHE A 89 -13.42 23.19 6.11
CA PHE A 89 -13.68 22.89 7.53
C PHE A 89 -14.28 24.07 8.29
N GLU A 90 -14.25 25.29 7.76
CA GLU A 90 -14.88 26.46 8.39
C GLU A 90 -16.41 26.43 8.39
N ASN A 91 -17.03 25.59 7.57
CA ASN A 91 -18.48 25.43 7.56
C ASN A 91 -19.00 24.40 8.55
N TYR A 92 -18.16 23.74 9.36
CA TYR A 92 -18.61 22.75 10.33
C TYR A 92 -18.18 23.11 11.75
N ILE A 93 -19.12 23.07 12.70
CA ILE A 93 -18.85 23.15 14.15
C ILE A 93 -18.79 21.74 14.72
N ASN A 94 -17.72 21.47 15.47
CA ASN A 94 -17.58 20.26 16.28
C ASN A 94 -18.30 20.46 17.61
N VAL A 95 -19.41 19.76 17.80
CA VAL A 95 -20.19 19.79 19.04
C VAL A 95 -20.08 18.44 19.73
N LYS A 96 -19.68 18.45 21.01
CA LYS A 96 -19.76 17.25 21.84
C LYS A 96 -21.19 17.06 22.32
N CYS A 97 -21.80 15.94 21.97
CA CYS A 97 -23.16 15.63 22.40
C CYS A 97 -23.20 15.46 23.94
N PRO A 98 -24.07 16.17 24.67
CA PRO A 98 -24.14 16.07 26.13
C PRO A 98 -24.72 14.73 26.63
N HIS A 99 -25.36 13.96 25.75
CA HIS A 99 -26.06 12.72 26.10
C HIS A 99 -25.21 11.48 25.89
N CYS A 100 -24.42 11.43 24.82
CA CYS A 100 -23.58 10.27 24.49
C CYS A 100 -22.08 10.57 24.40
N ASN A 101 -21.65 11.81 24.64
CA ASN A 101 -20.26 12.27 24.60
C ASN A 101 -19.52 12.11 23.27
N GLU A 102 -20.21 11.70 22.20
CA GLU A 102 -19.66 11.63 20.86
C GLU A 102 -19.53 13.03 20.24
N ILE A 103 -18.53 13.17 19.36
CA ILE A 103 -18.30 14.40 18.60
C ILE A 103 -19.19 14.36 17.36
N VAL A 104 -20.07 15.34 17.22
CA VAL A 104 -20.97 15.51 16.09
C VAL A 104 -20.50 16.72 15.28
N TYR A 105 -20.37 16.52 13.98
CA TYR A 105 -20.02 17.56 13.01
C TYR A 105 -21.31 18.19 12.47
N ILE A 106 -21.48 19.51 12.67
CA ILE A 106 -22.72 20.22 12.35
C ILE A 106 -22.41 21.38 11.43
N ASP A 107 -23.14 21.48 10.32
CA ASP A 107 -23.02 22.60 9.38
C ASP A 107 -23.40 23.94 10.04
N ASN A 108 -22.55 24.96 9.86
CA ASN A 108 -22.67 26.29 10.42
C ASN A 108 -23.99 26.98 10.05
N ASP A 109 -24.54 26.70 8.87
CA ASP A 109 -25.82 27.28 8.45
C ASP A 109 -27.01 26.68 9.20
N ILE A 110 -26.91 25.44 9.65
CA ILE A 110 -27.91 24.80 10.53
C ILE A 110 -27.82 25.41 11.93
N CYS A 111 -26.61 25.71 12.42
CA CYS A 111 -26.39 26.31 13.73
C CYS A 111 -27.01 27.72 13.86
N LYS A 112 -27.04 28.52 12.78
CA LYS A 112 -27.65 29.87 12.77
C LYS A 112 -29.17 29.86 12.97
N CYS A 113 -29.83 28.71 12.80
CA CYS A 113 -31.29 28.60 12.90
C CYS A 113 -31.81 28.45 14.35
N ASN A 114 -30.92 28.36 15.35
CA ASN A 114 -31.26 28.31 16.79
C ASN A 114 -32.31 27.25 17.17
N LYS A 115 -32.41 26.17 16.39
CA LYS A 115 -33.27 25.00 16.62
C LYS A 115 -32.41 23.85 17.15
N GLY A 116 -32.97 23.01 18.01
CA GLY A 116 -32.29 21.81 18.47
C GLY A 116 -32.00 20.86 17.31
N ILE A 117 -30.86 20.17 17.38
CA ILE A 117 -30.41 19.21 16.36
C ILE A 117 -30.45 17.82 16.97
N ILE A 118 -30.95 16.84 16.23
CA ILE A 118 -31.02 15.45 16.70
C ILE A 118 -29.64 14.81 16.53
N CYS A 119 -29.07 14.29 17.62
CA CYS A 119 -27.81 13.55 17.56
C CYS A 119 -27.98 12.27 16.73
N PRO A 120 -27.16 11.99 15.70
CA PRO A 120 -27.25 10.76 14.92
C PRO A 120 -26.88 9.50 15.72
N ASN A 121 -26.17 9.64 16.84
CA ASN A 121 -25.76 8.51 17.67
C ASN A 121 -26.81 8.12 18.72
N CYS A 122 -27.28 9.06 19.52
CA CYS A 122 -28.26 8.78 20.60
C CYS A 122 -29.70 9.18 20.28
N HIS A 123 -29.94 9.87 19.17
CA HIS A 123 -31.26 10.38 18.76
C HIS A 123 -31.88 11.38 19.75
N GLU A 124 -31.11 11.88 20.72
CA GLU A 124 -31.52 12.91 21.66
C GLU A 124 -31.20 14.31 21.10
N GLU A 125 -31.99 15.31 21.50
CA GLU A 125 -31.90 16.68 20.97
C GLU A 125 -30.75 17.47 21.63
N ILE A 126 -29.87 18.02 20.81
CA ILE A 126 -28.75 18.88 21.20
C ILE A 126 -29.22 20.34 21.11
N LEU A 127 -29.28 21.04 22.24
CA LEU A 127 -29.56 22.47 22.30
C LEU A 127 -28.29 23.28 22.05
N LEU A 128 -28.21 23.93 20.89
CA LEU A 128 -27.04 24.73 20.47
C LEU A 128 -26.76 25.95 21.39
N SER A 129 -27.78 26.43 22.11
CA SER A 129 -27.67 27.56 23.05
C SER A 129 -26.76 27.31 24.25
N ASP A 130 -26.49 26.04 24.58
CA ASP A 130 -25.67 25.65 25.71
C ASP A 130 -24.20 25.38 25.32
N VAL A 131 -23.94 25.10 24.04
CA VAL A 131 -22.60 24.79 23.50
C VAL A 131 -21.83 26.06 23.12
N LEU A 132 -22.51 27.11 22.68
CA LEU A 132 -21.89 28.39 22.27
C LEU A 132 -21.44 29.27 23.45
N LYS A 133 -21.73 28.90 24.70
CA LYS A 133 -21.35 29.68 25.89
C LYS A 133 -19.96 29.33 26.45
N GLU A 134 -19.36 28.22 26.06
CA GLU A 134 -18.05 27.79 26.59
C GLU A 134 -16.85 28.27 25.75
N ASN A 135 -17.06 28.91 24.60
CA ASN A 135 -16.00 29.42 23.73
C ASN A 135 -15.86 30.95 23.78
N LYS A 136 -16.14 31.59 24.93
CA LYS A 136 -15.95 33.04 25.13
C LYS A 136 -15.07 33.33 26.34
#